data_AF-A0A7C4QNP6-F1
#
_entry.id   AF-A0A7C4QNP6-F1
#
_cell.length_a   1.000
_cell.length_b   1.000
_cell.length_c   1.000
_cell.angle_alpha   90.00
_cell.angle_beta   90.00
_cell.angle_gamma   90.00
#
_symmetry.space_group_name_H-M   'P 1'
#
loop_
_entity.id
_entity.type
_entity.pdbx_description
1 polymer ?
#
loop_
_entity_poly.entity_id
_entity_poly.type
_entity_poly.pdbx_seq_one_letter_code
_entity_poly.pdbx_strand_id
1 'polypeptide(L)'
;MGHQALVYGRIQEDWEGTGSRWPIAPEYNRAVLEGLPDSDDQWPFLTRHMFAVAARPICGANHRGWYRGYVIHFAASLKDDPEDPGWPDRFLDKLEGLVLRRMLWLSAKVHFESVFFSERVFLYEVDRESLGGLYDELGSVRFGERVEGEVRWARRELQEIGCRPTWLL
;
A
#
# COMPACT_ATOMS: atom_id res chain seq x y z
N MET A 1 -23.78 -22.85 -8.47
CA MET A 1 -24.23 -21.97 -7.36
C MET A 1 -23.09 -21.01 -7.09
N GLY A 2 -23.35 -19.70 -7.01
CA GLY A 2 -22.28 -18.75 -6.69
C GLY A 2 -21.93 -18.86 -5.21
N HIS A 3 -20.67 -19.12 -4.88
CA HIS A 3 -20.18 -19.04 -3.51
C HIS A 3 -19.79 -17.60 -3.19
N GLN A 4 -19.79 -17.26 -1.89
CA GLN A 4 -19.36 -15.95 -1.43
C GLN A 4 -17.88 -16.06 -1.00
N ALA A 5 -17.03 -15.23 -1.59
CA ALA A 5 -15.65 -15.06 -1.17
C ALA A 5 -15.57 -13.83 -0.27
N LEU A 6 -15.40 -14.03 1.04
CA LEU A 6 -15.00 -12.94 1.91
C LEU A 6 -13.49 -12.79 1.83
N VAL A 7 -13.04 -11.56 1.58
CA VAL A 7 -11.65 -11.15 1.55
C VAL A 7 -11.44 -10.14 2.66
N TYR A 8 -10.37 -10.31 3.42
CA TYR A 8 -9.92 -9.33 4.39
C TYR A 8 -8.39 -9.24 4.38
N GLY A 9 -7.88 -8.05 4.66
CA GLY A 9 -6.46 -7.85 4.79
C GLY A 9 -6.10 -6.49 5.34
N ARG A 10 -4.80 -6.32 5.59
CA ARG A 10 -4.22 -5.05 5.97
C ARG A 10 -2.88 -4.84 5.29
N ILE A 11 -2.58 -3.58 5.00
CA ILE A 11 -1.29 -3.12 4.54
C ILE A 11 -0.70 -2.27 5.65
N GLN A 12 0.46 -2.68 6.14
CA GLN A 12 1.19 -1.99 7.19
C GLN A 12 2.54 -1.57 6.63
N GLU A 13 2.89 -0.30 6.80
CA GLU A 13 4.24 0.20 6.51
C GLU A 13 5.28 -0.57 7.36
N ASP A 14 6.29 -1.15 6.71
CA ASP A 14 7.31 -1.97 7.36
C ASP A 14 8.59 -1.19 7.60
N TRP A 15 8.55 -0.28 8.58
CA TRP A 15 9.64 0.64 8.86
C TRP A 15 10.40 0.29 10.16
N GLU A 16 11.70 0.02 10.04
CA GLU A 16 12.60 -0.31 11.17
C GLU A 16 13.40 0.90 11.69
N GLY A 17 13.25 2.11 11.11
CA GLY A 17 14.13 3.25 11.36
C GLY A 17 13.67 4.29 12.39
N THR A 18 14.60 5.14 12.85
CA THR A 18 14.35 6.27 13.77
C THR A 18 14.10 7.61 13.06
N GLY A 19 13.99 7.59 11.73
CA GLY A 19 13.81 8.78 10.88
C GLY A 19 12.41 9.41 10.98
N SER A 20 12.32 10.69 10.64
CA SER A 20 11.04 11.39 10.51
C SER A 20 10.29 10.84 9.30
N ARG A 21 9.14 10.21 9.57
CA ARG A 21 8.20 9.79 8.53
C ARG A 21 7.81 10.98 7.66
N TRP A 22 7.74 10.76 6.34
CA TRP A 22 7.25 11.71 5.34
C TRP A 22 5.95 12.37 5.81
N PRO A 23 5.93 13.68 6.10
CA PRO A 23 4.74 14.37 6.59
C PRO A 23 3.55 14.28 5.63
N ILE A 24 3.82 13.96 4.36
CA ILE A 24 2.88 13.92 3.23
C ILE A 24 2.40 12.51 2.86
N ALA A 25 3.07 11.46 3.33
CA ALA A 25 2.77 10.08 2.91
C ALA A 25 1.32 9.65 3.23
N PRO A 26 0.73 9.97 4.41
CA PRO A 26 -0.66 9.62 4.70
C PRO A 26 -1.66 10.28 3.74
N GLU A 27 -1.50 11.57 3.44
CA GLU A 27 -2.39 12.33 2.58
C GLU A 27 -2.31 11.84 1.14
N TYR A 28 -1.10 11.62 0.65
CA TYR A 28 -0.87 11.10 -0.70
C TYR A 28 -1.39 9.66 -0.84
N ASN A 29 -1.06 8.76 0.10
CA ASN A 29 -1.54 7.38 0.07
C ASN A 29 -3.07 7.31 0.14
N ARG A 30 -3.71 8.25 0.87
CA ARG A 30 -5.17 8.38 0.82
C ARG A 30 -5.67 8.80 -0.56
N ALA A 31 -5.04 9.77 -1.20
CA ALA A 31 -5.41 10.19 -2.55
C ALA A 31 -5.21 9.10 -3.61
N VAL A 32 -4.21 8.22 -3.44
CA VAL A 32 -4.02 7.02 -4.27
C VAL A 32 -5.24 6.10 -4.14
N LEU A 33 -5.69 5.81 -2.91
CA LEU A 33 -6.90 5.01 -2.66
C LEU A 33 -8.16 5.67 -3.22
N GLU A 34 -8.32 6.98 -3.05
CA GLU A 34 -9.45 7.74 -3.59
C GLU A 34 -9.47 7.76 -5.12
N GLY A 35 -8.29 7.62 -5.75
CA GLY A 35 -8.12 7.54 -7.19
C GLY A 35 -8.25 6.13 -7.78
N LEU A 36 -8.50 5.10 -6.96
CA LEU A 36 -8.84 3.77 -7.44
C LEU A 36 -10.21 3.78 -8.13
N PRO A 37 -10.46 2.86 -9.08
CA PRO A 37 -11.73 2.82 -9.79
C PRO A 37 -12.91 2.52 -8.86
N ASP A 38 -14.07 3.09 -9.20
CA ASP A 38 -15.36 2.81 -8.55
C ASP A 38 -15.86 1.38 -8.84
N SER A 39 -15.60 0.89 -10.05
CA SER A 39 -15.95 -0.44 -10.52
C SER A 39 -14.77 -1.08 -11.24
N ASP A 40 -14.60 -2.39 -11.06
CA ASP A 40 -13.63 -3.21 -11.79
C ASP A 40 -14.42 -4.32 -12.49
N ASP A 41 -14.28 -4.40 -13.81
CA ASP A 41 -14.99 -5.39 -14.63
C ASP A 41 -14.20 -6.70 -14.78
N GLN A 42 -12.96 -6.74 -14.28
CA GLN A 42 -12.08 -7.90 -14.41
C GLN A 42 -11.93 -8.60 -13.07
N TRP A 43 -12.24 -9.90 -13.02
CA TRP A 43 -11.93 -10.73 -11.86
C TRP A 43 -10.41 -10.94 -11.71
N PRO A 44 -9.83 -10.91 -10.49
CA PRO A 44 -10.46 -10.55 -9.22
C PRO A 44 -10.67 -9.04 -9.09
N PHE A 45 -11.81 -8.64 -8.51
CA PHE A 45 -12.20 -7.23 -8.44
C PHE A 45 -11.37 -6.47 -7.41
N LEU A 46 -10.88 -5.29 -7.79
CA LEU A 46 -10.25 -4.35 -6.87
C LEU A 46 -10.79 -2.93 -7.08
N THR A 47 -11.54 -2.42 -6.10
CA THR A 47 -12.16 -1.10 -6.17
C THR A 47 -11.81 -0.26 -4.95
N ARG A 48 -11.96 1.07 -5.06
CA ARG A 48 -11.70 1.98 -3.94
C ARG A 48 -12.53 1.67 -2.69
N HIS A 49 -13.73 1.12 -2.89
CA HIS A 49 -14.68 0.82 -1.81
C HIS A 49 -14.23 -0.32 -0.89
N MET A 50 -13.21 -1.07 -1.31
CA MET A 50 -12.64 -2.13 -0.50
C MET A 50 -11.76 -1.58 0.62
N PHE A 51 -11.27 -0.35 0.51
CA PHE A 51 -10.20 0.17 1.37
C PHE A 51 -10.71 1.12 2.45
N ALA A 52 -10.13 1.01 3.64
CA ALA A 52 -10.33 1.93 4.75
C ALA A 52 -8.99 2.27 5.41
N VAL A 53 -8.74 3.55 5.63
CA VAL A 53 -7.53 4.03 6.31
C VAL A 53 -7.80 4.15 7.80
N ALA A 54 -6.96 3.55 8.64
CA ALA A 54 -7.03 3.76 10.09
C ALA A 54 -6.77 5.24 10.41
N ALA A 55 -7.75 5.89 11.05
CA ALA A 55 -7.65 7.30 11.40
C ALA A 55 -6.46 7.56 12.33
N ARG A 56 -5.67 8.59 12.00
CA ARG A 56 -4.59 9.06 12.87
C ARG A 56 -5.14 10.13 13.82
N PRO A 57 -5.00 9.98 15.14
CA PRO A 57 -5.37 11.05 16.06
C PRO A 57 -4.50 12.30 15.80
N ILE A 58 -5.14 13.48 15.83
CA ILE A 58 -4.50 14.78 15.58
C ILE A 58 -3.41 15.01 16.63
N CYS A 59 -2.16 15.07 16.19
CA CYS A 59 -0.99 15.34 17.03
C CYS A 59 -1.17 16.54 17.97
N GLY A 60 -1.41 16.27 19.24
CA GLY A 60 -1.34 17.15 20.40
C GLY A 60 -0.52 16.50 21.52
N ALA A 61 -0.11 17.29 22.51
CA ALA A 61 0.95 16.97 23.48
C ALA A 61 0.73 15.74 24.40
N ASN A 62 -0.37 14.98 24.25
CA ASN A 62 -0.78 13.92 25.19
C ASN A 62 -1.02 12.55 24.54
N HIS A 63 -0.34 12.19 23.45
CA HIS A 63 -0.57 10.91 22.75
C HIS A 63 0.47 9.86 23.12
N ARG A 64 0.46 9.46 24.39
CA ARG A 64 1.17 8.24 24.81
C ARG A 64 0.37 7.03 24.30
N GLY A 65 0.89 6.32 23.30
CA GLY A 65 0.36 5.02 22.86
C GLY A 65 0.19 4.81 21.34
N TRP A 66 0.32 5.85 20.51
CA TRP A 66 0.14 5.71 19.05
C TRP A 66 1.50 5.68 18.35
N TYR A 67 1.77 4.56 17.66
CA TYR A 67 2.94 4.45 16.79
C TYR A 67 2.72 5.23 15.49
N ARG A 68 3.82 5.65 14.84
CA ARG A 68 3.79 6.48 13.62
C ARG A 68 3.35 5.70 12.36
N GLY A 69 3.23 4.38 12.44
CA GLY A 69 2.90 3.51 11.32
C GLY A 69 1.50 3.75 10.75
N TYR A 70 1.38 3.66 9.43
CA TYR A 70 0.11 3.73 8.72
C TYR A 70 -0.41 2.33 8.49
N VAL A 71 -1.70 2.13 8.77
CA VAL A 71 -2.39 0.87 8.51
C VAL A 71 -3.57 1.16 7.60
N ILE A 72 -3.63 0.43 6.49
CA ILE A 72 -4.73 0.45 5.54
C ILE A 72 -5.40 -0.91 5.63
N HIS A 73 -6.68 -0.94 5.95
CA HIS A 73 -7.48 -2.15 5.89
C HIS A 73 -8.10 -2.28 4.51
N PHE A 74 -8.26 -3.51 4.03
CA PHE A 74 -9.13 -3.78 2.90
C PHE A 74 -10.01 -4.99 3.16
N ALA A 75 -11.23 -4.93 2.66
CA ALA A 75 -12.21 -6.00 2.80
C ALA A 75 -13.18 -5.99 1.63
N ALA A 76 -13.68 -7.18 1.26
CA ALA A 76 -14.77 -7.29 0.32
C ALA A 76 -15.56 -8.58 0.51
N SER A 77 -16.84 -8.49 0.14
CA SER A 77 -17.69 -9.66 -0.09
C SER A 77 -17.85 -9.81 -1.60
N LEU A 78 -17.09 -10.72 -2.18
CA LEU A 78 -17.06 -10.95 -3.61
C LEU A 78 -17.87 -12.18 -3.98
N LYS A 79 -18.35 -12.22 -5.23
CA LYS A 79 -18.83 -13.46 -5.83
C LYS A 79 -17.62 -14.31 -6.17
N ASP A 80 -17.57 -15.51 -5.60
CA ASP A 80 -16.47 -16.45 -5.82
C ASP A 80 -16.51 -17.03 -7.25
N ASP A 81 -15.33 -17.34 -7.76
CA ASP A 81 -15.14 -18.12 -8.99
C ASP A 81 -14.38 -19.42 -8.65
N PRO A 82 -15.11 -20.51 -8.33
CA PRO A 82 -14.50 -21.76 -7.86
C PRO A 82 -13.69 -22.48 -8.95
N GLU A 83 -13.77 -22.06 -10.22
CA GLU A 83 -13.01 -22.63 -11.32
C GLU A 83 -11.60 -22.02 -11.41
N ASP A 84 -11.29 -21.01 -10.60
CA ASP A 84 -10.10 -20.19 -10.75
C ASP A 84 -9.21 -20.16 -9.49
N PRO A 85 -8.43 -21.24 -9.21
CA PRO A 85 -7.60 -21.33 -8.02
C PRO A 85 -6.47 -20.28 -7.95
N GLY A 86 -6.13 -19.64 -9.08
CA GLY A 86 -5.07 -18.63 -9.18
C GLY A 86 -5.51 -17.20 -8.89
N TRP A 87 -6.80 -16.97 -8.56
CA TRP A 87 -7.31 -15.64 -8.28
C TRP A 87 -6.60 -14.91 -7.13
N PRO A 88 -6.15 -15.59 -6.03
CA PRO A 88 -5.49 -14.88 -4.93
C PRO A 88 -4.19 -14.21 -5.38
N ASP A 89 -3.41 -14.87 -6.24
CA ASP A 89 -2.14 -14.33 -6.73
C ASP A 89 -2.38 -13.17 -7.70
N ARG A 90 -3.36 -13.29 -8.62
CA ARG A 90 -3.77 -12.16 -9.48
C ARG A 90 -4.35 -10.98 -8.72
N PHE A 91 -5.01 -11.24 -7.58
CA PHE A 91 -5.50 -10.17 -6.70
C PHE A 91 -4.32 -9.40 -6.11
N LEU A 92 -3.27 -10.11 -5.67
CA LEU A 92 -2.06 -9.50 -5.16
C LEU A 92 -1.29 -8.73 -6.25
N ASP A 93 -1.22 -9.26 -7.48
CA ASP A 93 -0.61 -8.55 -8.61
C ASP A 93 -1.34 -7.23 -8.91
N LYS A 94 -2.68 -7.27 -8.91
CA LYS A 94 -3.52 -6.05 -9.06
C LYS A 94 -3.31 -5.08 -7.90
N LEU A 95 -3.27 -5.59 -6.66
CA LEU A 95 -3.02 -4.80 -5.46
C LEU A 95 -1.66 -4.12 -5.53
N GLU A 96 -0.63 -4.84 -5.97
CA GLU A 96 0.71 -4.30 -6.13
C GLU A 96 0.73 -3.17 -7.17
N GLY A 97 0.17 -3.40 -8.36
CA GLY A 97 0.19 -2.42 -9.45
C GLY A 97 -0.66 -1.17 -9.20
N LEU A 98 -1.86 -1.35 -8.63
CA LEU A 98 -2.80 -0.24 -8.43
C LEU A 98 -2.58 0.51 -7.12
N VAL A 99 -1.99 -0.15 -6.12
CA VAL A 99 -1.86 0.38 -4.76
C VAL A 99 -0.39 0.43 -4.35
N LEU A 100 0.30 -0.71 -4.22
CA LEU A 100 1.60 -0.75 -3.53
C LEU A 100 2.69 0.07 -4.20
N ARG A 101 2.80 -0.02 -5.54
CA ARG A 101 3.77 0.75 -6.34
C ARG A 101 3.51 2.24 -6.36
N ARG A 102 2.26 2.64 -6.10
CA ARG A 102 1.82 4.03 -6.20
C ARG A 102 1.83 4.75 -4.87
N MET A 103 2.16 4.08 -3.76
CA MET A 103 2.16 4.68 -2.42
C MET A 103 3.57 5.11 -1.98
N LEU A 104 3.61 6.12 -1.11
CA LEU A 104 4.82 6.63 -0.47
C LEU A 104 5.18 5.78 0.76
N TRP A 105 5.88 4.67 0.53
CA TRP A 105 6.56 3.84 1.54
C TRP A 105 7.79 3.15 0.92
N LEU A 106 8.73 2.71 1.76
CA LEU A 106 9.87 1.90 1.28
C LEU A 106 9.54 0.42 1.24
N SER A 107 8.70 -0.02 2.17
CA SER A 107 8.30 -1.41 2.32
C SER A 107 6.95 -1.47 3.02
N ALA A 108 6.20 -2.51 2.73
CA ALA A 108 4.89 -2.76 3.32
C ALA A 108 4.65 -4.25 3.53
N LYS A 109 4.15 -4.62 4.71
CA LYS A 109 3.62 -5.95 5.02
C LYS A 109 2.14 -6.00 4.66
N VAL A 110 1.79 -6.88 3.73
CA VAL A 110 0.42 -7.16 3.31
C VAL A 110 -0.03 -8.46 3.96
N HIS A 111 -1.00 -8.36 4.84
CA HIS A 111 -1.74 -9.51 5.37
C HIS A 111 -2.98 -9.69 4.52
N PHE A 112 -3.24 -10.92 4.10
CA PHE A 112 -4.33 -11.25 3.18
C PHE A 112 -4.92 -12.61 3.54
N GLU A 113 -6.22 -12.65 3.80
CA GLU A 113 -6.95 -13.86 4.14
C GLU A 113 -8.29 -13.93 3.41
N SER A 114 -8.81 -15.15 3.30
CA SER A 114 -10.13 -15.42 2.75
C SER A 114 -10.76 -16.63 3.42
N VAL A 115 -12.06 -16.85 3.19
CA VAL A 115 -12.76 -18.06 3.64
C VAL A 115 -12.17 -19.36 3.08
N PHE A 116 -11.39 -19.28 2.00
CA PHE A 116 -10.78 -20.44 1.33
C PHE A 116 -9.34 -20.71 1.75
N PHE A 117 -8.66 -19.77 2.41
CA PHE A 117 -7.27 -19.94 2.83
C PHE A 117 -6.95 -19.12 4.07
N SER A 118 -6.10 -19.67 4.93
CA SER A 118 -5.59 -18.96 6.10
C SER A 118 -4.73 -17.75 5.71
N GLU A 119 -4.54 -16.82 6.66
CA GLU A 119 -3.70 -15.63 6.48
C GLU A 119 -2.39 -15.93 5.74
N ARG A 120 -2.17 -15.18 4.66
CA ARG A 120 -0.92 -15.09 3.92
C ARG A 120 -0.30 -13.73 4.20
N VAL A 121 1.02 -13.70 4.36
CA VAL A 121 1.78 -12.47 4.62
C VAL A 121 2.79 -12.28 3.50
N PHE A 122 2.75 -11.10 2.88
CA PHE A 122 3.66 -10.71 1.80
C PHE A 122 4.41 -9.46 2.22
N LEU A 123 5.72 -9.45 1.97
CA LEU A 123 6.54 -8.26 2.11
C LEU A 123 6.74 -7.63 0.74
N TYR A 124 6.22 -6.42 0.57
CA TYR A 124 6.51 -5.57 -0.57
C TYR A 124 7.70 -4.68 -0.22
N GLU A 125 8.69 -4.63 -1.12
CA GLU A 125 9.83 -3.71 -1.04
C GLU A 125 9.86 -2.88 -2.32
N VAL A 126 10.08 -1.57 -2.18
CA VAL A 126 10.15 -0.67 -3.33
C VAL A 126 11.40 -0.98 -4.15
N ASP A 127 11.22 -1.15 -5.45
CA ASP A 127 12.33 -1.27 -6.40
C ASP A 127 12.56 0.05 -7.17
N ARG A 128 13.61 0.06 -7.99
CA ARG A 128 14.02 1.25 -8.74
C ARG A 128 12.98 1.69 -9.78
N GLU A 129 12.23 0.75 -10.33
CA GLU A 129 11.18 1.00 -11.33
C GLU A 129 9.96 1.63 -10.67
N SER A 130 9.50 1.04 -9.56
CA SER A 130 8.39 1.53 -8.73
C SER A 130 8.68 2.94 -8.21
N LEU A 131 9.91 3.20 -7.76
CA LEU A 131 10.34 4.53 -7.34
C LEU A 131 10.33 5.54 -8.49
N GLY A 132 10.70 5.12 -9.70
CA GLY A 132 10.65 5.94 -10.91
C GLY A 132 9.21 6.31 -11.28
N GLY A 133 8.31 5.32 -11.31
CA GLY A 133 6.89 5.56 -11.59
C GLY A 133 6.23 6.48 -10.56
N LEU A 134 6.55 6.30 -9.27
CA LEU A 134 6.09 7.17 -8.20
C LEU A 134 6.58 8.62 -8.40
N TYR A 135 7.84 8.81 -8.82
CA TYR A 135 8.39 10.13 -9.12
C TYR A 135 7.65 10.82 -10.28
N ASP A 136 7.39 10.09 -11.37
CA ASP A 136 6.68 10.63 -12.52
C ASP A 136 5.23 11.01 -12.16
N GLU A 137 4.55 10.18 -11.36
CA GLU A 137 3.21 10.47 -10.85
C GLU A 137 3.21 11.72 -9.95
N LEU A 138 4.21 11.87 -9.09
CA LEU A 138 4.34 13.00 -8.18
C LEU A 138 4.71 14.32 -8.86
N GLY A 139 5.47 14.26 -9.95
CA GLY A 139 5.74 15.41 -10.82
C GLY A 139 4.51 15.87 -11.64
N SER A 140 3.47 15.04 -11.72
CA SER A 140 2.26 15.34 -12.50
C SER A 140 1.23 16.19 -11.73
N VAL A 141 1.50 17.50 -11.59
CA VAL A 141 0.57 18.63 -11.34
C VAL A 141 -0.37 18.58 -10.10
N ARG A 142 -0.58 17.44 -9.42
CA ARG A 142 -1.61 17.26 -8.38
C ARG A 142 -1.14 17.59 -6.96
N PHE A 143 0.18 17.66 -6.71
CA PHE A 143 0.74 17.79 -5.35
C PHE A 143 1.82 18.87 -5.11
N GLY A 144 2.21 19.65 -6.13
CA GLY A 144 3.03 20.88 -5.98
C GLY A 144 4.49 20.70 -5.55
N GLU A 145 5.27 21.81 -5.54
CA GLU A 145 6.72 21.85 -5.26
C GLU A 145 7.13 21.20 -3.92
N ARG A 146 6.23 21.20 -2.93
CA ARG A 146 6.49 20.63 -1.60
C ARG A 146 6.64 19.10 -1.65
N VAL A 147 5.84 18.41 -2.47
CA VAL A 147 5.91 16.95 -2.59
C VAL A 147 7.10 16.51 -3.42
N GLU A 148 7.45 17.26 -4.46
CA GLU A 148 8.70 17.01 -5.20
C GLU A 148 9.95 17.17 -4.33
N GLY A 149 9.97 18.15 -3.42
CA GLY A 149 11.08 18.38 -2.50
C GLY A 149 11.28 17.23 -1.51
N GLU A 150 10.18 16.70 -0.97
CA GLU A 150 10.17 15.54 -0.10
C GLU A 150 10.61 14.29 -0.89
N VAL A 151 10.05 14.00 -2.06
CA VAL A 151 10.49 12.85 -2.89
C VAL A 151 11.96 12.94 -3.30
N ARG A 152 12.46 14.15 -3.58
CA ARG A 152 13.89 14.39 -3.82
C ARG A 152 14.73 14.14 -2.56
N TRP A 153 14.25 14.53 -1.38
CA TRP A 153 14.87 14.14 -0.10
C TRP A 153 14.85 12.61 0.05
N ALA A 154 13.74 11.95 -0.34
CA ALA A 154 13.55 10.50 -0.20
C ALA A 154 14.56 9.73 -1.02
N ARG A 155 14.76 10.18 -2.26
CA ARG A 155 15.75 9.64 -3.16
C ARG A 155 17.17 9.83 -2.62
N ARG A 156 17.49 10.97 -2.00
CA ARG A 156 18.81 11.20 -1.39
C ARG A 156 19.02 10.25 -0.22
N GLU A 157 18.03 10.14 0.67
CA GLU A 157 18.07 9.23 1.80
C GLU A 157 18.15 7.76 1.34
N LEU A 158 17.42 7.38 0.28
CA LEU A 158 17.48 6.04 -0.33
C LEU A 158 18.81 5.75 -1.03
N GLN A 159 19.43 6.74 -1.65
CA GLN A 159 20.78 6.63 -2.20
C GLN A 159 21.83 6.47 -1.09
N GLU A 160 21.62 7.11 0.07
CA GLU A 160 22.49 7.02 1.25
C GLU A 160 22.28 5.73 2.06
N ILE A 161 21.03 5.26 2.19
CA ILE A 161 20.67 3.96 2.78
C ILE A 161 21.28 2.82 1.96
N GLY A 162 21.53 3.05 0.67
CA GLY A 162 22.00 2.05 -0.25
C GLY A 162 20.93 0.99 -0.46
N CYS A 163 20.65 0.66 -1.71
CA CYS A 163 20.33 -0.72 -2.01
C CYS A 163 21.50 -1.56 -1.47
N ARG A 164 21.47 -1.97 -0.20
CA ARG A 164 22.19 -3.14 0.26
C ARG A 164 21.34 -4.32 -0.18
N PRO A 165 21.73 -5.03 -1.25
CA PRO A 165 21.20 -6.37 -1.47
C PRO A 165 21.82 -7.23 -0.37
N THR A 166 21.23 -7.22 0.81
CA THR A 166 21.51 -8.25 1.82
C THR A 166 20.34 -9.20 1.81
N TRP A 167 20.41 -10.12 0.86
CA TRP A 167 19.98 -11.48 1.12
C TRP A 167 20.45 -11.86 2.53
N LEU A 168 19.52 -12.31 3.36
CA LEU A 168 19.82 -13.18 4.47
C LEU A 168 20.55 -14.42 3.91
N LEU A 169 21.88 -14.41 4.02
CA LEU A 169 22.72 -15.54 4.41
C LEU A 169 23.82 -15.03 5.34
#